data_AF-A0A1M6FTS8-F1
#
_entry.id   AF-A0A1M6FTS8-F1
#
_cell.length_a   1.000
_cell.length_b   1.000
_cell.length_c   1.000
_cell.angle_alpha   90.00
_cell.angle_beta   90.00
_cell.angle_gamma   90.00
#
_symmetry.space_group_name_H-M   'P 1'
#
loop_
_entity.id
_entity.type
_entity.pdbx_description
1 polymer ?
#
loop_
_entity_poly.entity_id
_entity_poly.type
_entity_poly.pdbx_seq_one_letter_code
_entity_poly.pdbx_strand_id
1 'polypeptide(L)'
;MKQTQLTIMPSADPDTQQINEILQLYRNRISLNLSLEDKEGLRELYYQLKSRQIDAYDYLNDAISVFAKKSKDKQHLSYLIGMVRHWAILGKWSMPTTEDQQLLEVFKQETGIEPSVETRQIIMRMVSKYGSIKLSQYMTKAFNDKNEIDISRILIQRVINRLEKH
;
A
#
# COMPACT_ATOMS: atom_id res chain seq x y z
N MET A 1 -44.34 -29.27 -26.52
CA MET A 1 -42.92 -28.87 -26.43
C MET A 1 -42.86 -27.60 -25.58
N LYS A 2 -42.29 -27.66 -24.37
CA LYS A 2 -42.12 -26.47 -23.52
C LYS A 2 -40.75 -25.86 -23.84
N GLN A 3 -40.73 -24.66 -24.42
CA GLN A 3 -39.53 -23.86 -24.54
C GLN A 3 -39.14 -23.37 -23.15
N THR A 4 -38.09 -23.96 -22.58
CA THR A 4 -37.44 -23.43 -21.38
C THR A 4 -36.77 -22.12 -21.76
N GLN A 5 -37.36 -21.00 -21.35
CA GLN A 5 -36.69 -19.71 -21.41
C GLN A 5 -35.44 -19.82 -20.53
N LEU A 6 -34.25 -19.77 -21.13
CA LEU A 6 -33.02 -19.52 -20.40
C LEU A 6 -33.10 -18.09 -19.87
N THR A 7 -33.41 -17.96 -18.59
CA THR A 7 -33.20 -16.72 -17.86
C THR A 7 -31.70 -16.44 -17.88
N ILE A 8 -31.28 -15.55 -18.78
CA ILE A 8 -29.92 -15.00 -18.77
C ILE A 8 -29.83 -14.20 -17.48
N MET A 9 -29.21 -14.77 -16.44
CA MET A 9 -28.87 -14.01 -15.24
C MET A 9 -28.02 -12.82 -15.70
N PRO A 10 -28.31 -11.59 -15.23
CA PRO A 10 -27.48 -10.44 -15.57
C PRO A 10 -26.04 -10.78 -15.16
N SER A 11 -25.11 -10.63 -16.10
CA SER A 11 -23.68 -10.78 -15.81
C SER A 11 -23.38 -9.96 -14.56
N ALA A 12 -22.92 -10.62 -13.50
CA ALA A 12 -22.55 -9.93 -12.27
C ALA A 12 -21.62 -8.77 -12.64
N ASP A 13 -21.85 -7.61 -12.05
CA ASP A 13 -20.98 -6.45 -12.20
C ASP A 13 -19.50 -6.89 -12.02
N PRO A 14 -18.57 -6.49 -12.91
CA PRO A 14 -17.18 -6.95 -12.87
C PRO A 14 -16.50 -6.79 -11.51
N ASP A 15 -16.83 -5.73 -10.75
CA ASP A 15 -16.31 -5.56 -9.39
C ASP A 15 -16.86 -6.62 -8.44
N THR A 16 -18.16 -6.89 -8.52
CA THR A 16 -18.80 -7.96 -7.76
C THR A 16 -18.15 -9.31 -8.04
N GLN A 17 -17.81 -9.61 -9.29
CA GLN A 17 -17.09 -10.83 -9.65
C GLN A 17 -15.68 -10.86 -9.02
N GLN A 18 -14.89 -9.80 -9.19
CA GLN A 18 -13.53 -9.71 -8.65
C GLN A 18 -13.50 -9.80 -7.12
N ILE A 19 -14.43 -9.15 -6.43
CA ILE A 19 -14.60 -9.26 -4.98
C ILE A 19 -14.88 -10.71 -4.58
N ASN A 20 -15.78 -11.40 -5.28
CA ASN A 20 -16.10 -12.80 -4.98
C ASN A 20 -14.88 -13.71 -5.16
N GLU A 21 -14.07 -13.48 -6.20
CA GLU A 21 -12.81 -14.19 -6.41
C GLU A 21 -11.80 -13.93 -5.28
N ILE A 22 -11.66 -12.69 -4.81
CA ILE A 22 -10.79 -12.34 -3.66
C ILE A 22 -11.24 -13.08 -2.39
N LEU A 23 -12.55 -13.12 -2.12
CA LEU A 23 -13.12 -13.84 -0.97
C LEU A 23 -12.86 -15.35 -1.07
N GLN A 24 -12.99 -15.93 -2.25
CA GLN A 24 -12.66 -17.34 -2.49
C GLN A 24 -11.17 -17.61 -2.30
N LEU A 25 -10.30 -16.74 -2.83
CA LEU A 25 -8.85 -16.84 -2.68
C LEU A 25 -8.43 -16.80 -1.21
N TYR A 26 -9.01 -15.88 -0.42
CA TYR A 26 -8.78 -15.80 1.02
C TYR A 26 -9.16 -17.11 1.71
N ARG A 27 -10.37 -17.61 1.44
CA ARG A 27 -10.86 -18.88 2.02
C ARG A 27 -9.95 -20.05 1.69
N ASN A 28 -9.55 -20.17 0.42
CA ASN A 28 -8.76 -21.31 -0.06
C ASN A 28 -7.33 -21.31 0.50
N ARG A 29 -6.74 -20.14 0.73
CA ARG A 29 -5.32 -20.03 1.14
C ARG A 29 -5.10 -19.91 2.64
N ILE A 30 -6.05 -19.34 3.37
CA ILE A 30 -5.90 -19.03 4.80
C ILE A 30 -6.75 -19.98 5.66
N SER A 31 -7.67 -20.75 5.05
CA SER A 31 -8.53 -21.74 5.70
C SER A 31 -9.33 -21.16 6.88
N LEU A 32 -9.63 -19.86 6.84
CA LEU A 32 -10.34 -19.14 7.89
C LEU A 32 -11.70 -18.70 7.35
N ASN A 33 -12.75 -19.04 8.10
CA ASN A 33 -14.11 -18.63 7.74
C ASN A 33 -14.27 -17.14 8.04
N LEU A 34 -14.41 -16.34 6.99
CA LEU A 34 -14.72 -14.91 7.11
C LEU A 34 -16.15 -14.74 7.63
N SER A 35 -16.31 -13.92 8.67
CA SER A 35 -17.62 -13.44 9.12
C SER A 35 -18.27 -12.54 8.05
N LEU A 36 -19.52 -12.11 8.27
CA LEU A 36 -20.16 -11.14 7.38
C LEU A 36 -19.44 -9.79 7.43
N GLU A 37 -19.04 -9.35 8.62
CA GLU A 37 -18.28 -8.11 8.85
C GLU A 37 -16.94 -8.13 8.12
N ASP A 38 -16.22 -9.25 8.19
CA ASP A 38 -14.94 -9.44 7.50
C ASP A 38 -15.08 -9.32 5.97
N LYS A 39 -16.15 -9.89 5.41
CA LYS A 39 -16.43 -9.81 3.96
C LYS A 39 -16.72 -8.38 3.54
N GLU A 40 -17.45 -7.63 4.36
CA GLU A 40 -17.76 -6.24 4.09
C GLU A 40 -16.50 -5.36 4.22
N GLY A 41 -15.65 -5.61 5.22
CA GLY A 41 -14.36 -4.93 5.34
C GLY A 41 -13.44 -5.14 4.12
N LEU A 42 -13.42 -6.34 3.54
CA LEU A 42 -12.69 -6.59 2.28
C LEU A 42 -13.30 -5.87 1.08
N ARG A 43 -14.64 -5.76 1.02
CA ARG A 43 -15.34 -4.98 -0.02
C ARG A 43 -15.02 -3.49 0.08
N GLU A 44 -15.11 -2.93 1.28
CA GLU A 44 -14.75 -1.53 1.52
C GLU A 44 -13.31 -1.25 1.11
N LEU A 45 -12.38 -2.13 1.48
CA LEU A 45 -10.97 -2.01 1.10
C LEU A 45 -10.78 -2.04 -0.42
N TYR A 46 -11.48 -2.95 -1.13
CA TYR A 46 -11.45 -3.01 -2.59
C TYR A 46 -11.87 -1.67 -3.22
N TYR A 47 -13.01 -1.11 -2.80
CA TYR A 47 -13.49 0.18 -3.32
C TYR A 47 -12.60 1.36 -2.91
N GLN A 48 -11.98 1.31 -1.73
CA GLN A 48 -10.98 2.31 -1.31
C GLN A 48 -9.74 2.31 -2.22
N LEU A 49 -9.26 1.15 -2.65
CA LEU A 49 -8.15 1.05 -3.61
C LEU A 49 -8.58 1.58 -4.98
N LYS A 50 -9.75 1.14 -5.46
CA LYS A 50 -10.27 1.54 -6.78
C LYS A 50 -10.51 3.04 -6.88
N SER A 51 -11.03 3.68 -5.83
CA SER A 51 -11.22 5.15 -5.80
C SER A 51 -9.91 5.92 -5.89
N ARG A 52 -8.78 5.29 -5.56
CA ARG A 52 -7.41 5.82 -5.72
C ARG A 52 -6.76 5.44 -7.05
N GLN A 53 -7.51 4.86 -7.98
CA GLN A 53 -7.02 4.34 -9.27
C GLN A 53 -5.94 3.26 -9.11
N ILE A 54 -5.97 2.52 -8.00
CA ILE A 54 -5.11 1.36 -7.76
C ILE A 54 -5.86 0.12 -8.28
N ASP A 55 -5.14 -0.80 -8.95
CA ASP A 55 -5.68 -2.11 -9.30
C ASP A 55 -5.96 -2.92 -8.04
N ALA A 56 -7.20 -2.82 -7.57
CA ALA A 56 -7.65 -3.36 -6.30
C ALA A 56 -7.56 -4.89 -6.28
N TYR A 57 -7.90 -5.54 -7.40
CA TYR A 57 -7.83 -6.99 -7.53
C TYR A 57 -6.39 -7.48 -7.41
N ASP A 58 -5.49 -6.88 -8.18
CA ASP A 58 -4.09 -7.25 -8.22
C ASP A 58 -3.40 -7.01 -6.86
N TYR A 59 -3.73 -5.91 -6.17
CA TYR A 59 -3.23 -5.63 -4.81
C TYR A 59 -3.71 -6.64 -3.77
N LEU A 60 -5.00 -6.95 -3.76
CA LEU A 60 -5.58 -7.87 -2.79
C LEU A 60 -5.14 -9.32 -3.04
N ASN A 61 -5.01 -9.74 -4.29
CA ASN A 61 -4.52 -11.07 -4.64
C ASN A 61 -3.09 -11.31 -4.13
N ASP A 62 -2.18 -10.37 -4.41
CA ASP A 62 -0.80 -10.47 -3.96
C ASP A 62 -0.68 -10.36 -2.45
N ALA A 63 -1.47 -9.48 -1.82
CA ALA A 63 -1.50 -9.36 -0.38
C ALA A 63 -1.96 -10.65 0.28
N ILE A 64 -3.02 -11.29 -0.20
CA ILE A 64 -3.47 -12.59 0.31
C ILE A 64 -2.41 -13.66 0.06
N SER A 65 -1.74 -13.63 -1.09
CA SER A 65 -0.65 -14.57 -1.41
C SER A 65 0.54 -14.45 -0.46
N VAL A 66 0.92 -13.24 -0.04
CA VAL A 66 1.96 -13.00 0.98
C VAL A 66 1.47 -13.41 2.35
N PHE A 67 0.25 -13.00 2.70
CA PHE A 67 -0.35 -13.22 4.00
C PHE A 67 -0.55 -14.72 4.30
N ALA A 68 -0.92 -15.52 3.31
CA ALA A 68 -1.03 -16.98 3.43
C ALA A 68 0.29 -17.67 3.79
N LYS A 69 1.44 -17.05 3.48
CA LYS A 69 2.77 -17.56 3.84
C LYS A 69 3.20 -17.18 5.27
N LYS A 70 2.46 -16.27 5.94
CA LYS A 70 2.73 -15.90 7.34
C LYS A 70 2.29 -17.02 8.27
N SER A 71 2.90 -17.07 9.46
CA SER A 71 2.54 -18.01 10.51
C SER A 71 1.08 -17.82 10.95
N LYS A 72 0.38 -18.91 11.30
CA LYS A 72 -1.08 -18.91 11.55
C LYS A 72 -1.52 -17.95 12.67
N ASP A 73 -0.67 -17.75 13.66
CA ASP A 73 -0.82 -16.77 14.76
C ASP A 73 -0.86 -15.31 14.28
N LYS A 74 -0.44 -15.04 13.04
CA LYS A 74 -0.46 -13.70 12.42
C LYS A 74 -1.54 -13.57 11.36
N GLN A 75 -2.33 -14.62 11.11
CA GLN A 75 -3.34 -14.66 10.06
C GLN A 75 -4.68 -14.05 10.53
N HIS A 76 -4.64 -12.77 10.92
CA HIS A 76 -5.84 -11.96 11.21
C HIS A 76 -6.18 -11.01 10.06
N LEU A 77 -7.47 -10.83 9.75
CA LEU A 77 -7.90 -9.95 8.66
C LEU A 77 -7.41 -8.51 8.84
N SER A 78 -7.38 -8.00 10.08
CA SER A 78 -6.85 -6.68 10.42
C SER A 78 -5.40 -6.48 9.96
N TYR A 79 -4.57 -7.54 10.03
CA TYR A 79 -3.20 -7.50 9.55
C TYR A 79 -3.13 -7.44 8.02
N LEU A 80 -3.97 -8.22 7.32
CA LEU A 80 -4.08 -8.15 5.86
C LEU A 80 -4.52 -6.75 5.40
N ILE A 81 -5.57 -6.19 6.03
CA ILE A 81 -6.05 -4.83 5.74
C ILE A 81 -4.94 -3.81 5.98
N GLY A 82 -4.23 -3.93 7.11
CA GLY A 82 -3.08 -3.09 7.43
C GLY A 82 -2.00 -3.15 6.35
N MET A 83 -1.63 -4.35 5.91
CA MET A 83 -0.64 -4.56 4.85
C MET A 83 -1.08 -3.95 3.51
N VAL A 84 -2.33 -4.14 3.11
CA VAL A 84 -2.86 -3.61 1.84
C VAL A 84 -2.95 -2.08 1.86
N ARG A 85 -3.45 -1.51 2.96
CA ARG A 85 -3.45 -0.04 3.15
C ARG A 85 -2.03 0.50 3.08
N HIS A 86 -1.08 -0.24 3.63
CA HIS A 86 0.31 0.13 3.60
C HIS A 86 0.89 0.13 2.18
N TRP A 87 0.66 -0.95 1.43
CA TRP A 87 1.05 -1.04 0.03
C TRP A 87 0.39 0.03 -0.83
N ALA A 88 -0.86 0.40 -0.53
CA ALA A 88 -1.55 1.48 -1.25
C ALA A 88 -0.91 2.85 -1.05
N ILE A 89 -0.11 3.02 0.01
CA ILE A 89 0.56 4.28 0.35
C ILE A 89 2.03 4.28 -0.10
N LEU A 90 2.73 3.15 0.06
CA LEU A 90 4.17 3.04 -0.20
C LEU A 90 4.51 2.34 -1.54
N GLY A 91 3.53 1.74 -2.19
CA GLY A 91 3.68 0.89 -3.37
C GLY A 91 3.52 -0.59 -3.04
N LYS A 92 3.03 -1.35 -4.01
CA LYS A 92 2.89 -2.81 -3.90
C LYS A 92 4.20 -3.45 -3.43
N TRP A 93 4.10 -4.44 -2.53
CA TRP A 93 5.24 -5.18 -1.97
C TRP A 93 6.16 -4.43 -1.00
N SER A 94 5.92 -3.15 -0.74
CA SER A 94 6.66 -2.42 0.29
C SER A 94 6.32 -2.98 1.69
N MET A 95 7.30 -3.50 2.41
CA MET A 95 7.21 -3.65 3.86
C MET A 95 8.13 -2.59 4.47
N PRO A 96 7.59 -1.53 5.08
CA PRO A 96 8.44 -0.56 5.73
C PRO A 96 9.10 -1.25 6.92
N THR A 97 10.38 -1.00 7.06
CA THR A 97 11.05 -1.16 8.35
C THR A 97 10.57 -0.06 9.29
N THR A 98 10.78 -0.23 10.60
CA THR A 98 10.60 0.87 11.58
C THR A 98 11.40 2.12 11.16
N GLU A 99 12.55 1.90 10.51
CA GLU A 99 13.42 2.96 10.00
C GLU A 99 12.78 3.74 8.84
N ASP A 100 12.10 3.06 7.92
CA ASP A 100 11.37 3.71 6.82
C ASP A 100 10.27 4.63 7.36
N GLN A 101 9.54 4.18 8.38
CA GLN A 101 8.47 4.99 9.00
C GLN A 101 9.01 6.24 9.68
N GLN A 102 10.11 6.11 10.43
CA GLN A 102 10.77 7.25 11.08
C GLN A 102 11.21 8.31 10.07
N LEU A 103 11.68 7.91 8.89
CA LEU A 103 12.12 8.84 7.86
C LEU A 103 10.99 9.54 7.12
N LEU A 104 9.88 8.83 6.89
CA LEU A 104 8.67 9.46 6.39
C LEU A 104 8.12 10.49 7.37
N GLU A 105 8.26 10.23 8.66
CA GLU A 105 7.86 11.17 9.71
C GLU A 105 8.81 12.38 9.79
N VAL A 106 10.12 12.18 9.71
CA VAL A 106 11.10 13.28 9.59
C VAL A 106 10.77 14.14 8.37
N PHE A 107 10.51 13.53 7.21
CA PHE A 107 10.11 14.28 6.02
C PHE A 107 8.86 15.12 6.27
N LYS A 108 7.82 14.54 6.87
CA LYS A 108 6.57 15.25 7.17
C LYS A 108 6.76 16.37 8.20
N GLN A 109 7.56 16.15 9.23
CA GLN A 109 7.84 17.15 10.28
C GLN A 109 8.60 18.35 9.71
N GLU A 110 9.61 18.10 8.88
CA GLU A 110 10.48 19.15 8.34
C GLU A 110 9.81 19.94 7.21
N THR A 111 8.92 19.30 6.44
CA THR A 111 8.28 19.92 5.26
C THR A 111 6.84 20.36 5.49
N GLY A 112 6.18 19.82 6.52
CA GLY A 112 4.74 20.02 6.75
C GLY A 112 3.83 19.31 5.73
N ILE A 113 4.40 18.53 4.80
CA ILE A 113 3.68 17.94 3.67
C ILE A 113 3.60 16.42 3.83
N GLU A 114 2.44 15.86 3.50
CA GLU A 114 2.29 14.41 3.42
C GLU A 114 3.00 13.90 2.14
N PRO A 115 4.00 13.00 2.25
CA PRO A 115 4.75 12.57 1.08
C PRO A 115 3.87 11.76 0.12
N SER A 116 3.94 12.09 -1.18
CA SER A 116 3.31 11.32 -2.26
C SER A 116 3.89 9.91 -2.36
N VAL A 117 3.17 8.96 -2.97
CA VAL A 117 3.61 7.56 -3.14
C VAL A 117 5.01 7.48 -3.76
N GLU A 118 5.26 8.24 -4.82
CA GLU A 118 6.58 8.28 -5.49
C GLU A 118 7.67 8.82 -4.56
N THR A 119 7.37 9.87 -3.78
CA THR A 119 8.30 10.43 -2.79
C THR A 119 8.69 9.37 -1.76
N ARG A 120 7.71 8.62 -1.26
CA ARG A 120 7.95 7.54 -0.28
C ARG A 120 8.82 6.43 -0.86
N GLN A 121 8.55 6.02 -2.09
CA GLN A 121 9.38 5.02 -2.79
C GLN A 121 10.82 5.50 -2.99
N ILE A 122 11.04 6.79 -3.24
CA ILE A 122 12.39 7.34 -3.33
C ILE A 122 13.07 7.29 -1.95
N ILE A 123 12.39 7.72 -0.89
CA ILE A 123 12.92 7.68 0.48
C ILE A 123 13.33 6.25 0.87
N MET A 124 12.47 5.25 0.64
CA MET A 124 12.77 3.85 0.95
C MET A 124 13.98 3.32 0.16
N ARG A 125 14.08 3.65 -1.14
CA ARG A 125 15.26 3.30 -1.95
C ARG A 125 16.53 3.93 -1.39
N MET A 126 16.43 5.16 -0.89
CA MET A 126 17.55 5.84 -0.25
C MET A 126 17.93 5.22 1.09
N VAL A 127 16.98 4.72 1.89
CA VAL A 127 17.27 3.96 3.12
C VAL A 127 18.11 2.73 2.81
N SER A 128 17.70 1.96 1.79
CA SER A 128 18.42 0.75 1.38
C SER A 128 19.85 1.05 0.89
N LYS A 129 20.06 2.23 0.28
CA LYS A 129 21.36 2.63 -0.28
C LYS A 129 22.29 3.31 0.73
N TYR A 130 21.76 4.14 1.62
CA TYR A 130 22.56 5.04 2.47
C TYR A 130 22.40 4.79 3.97
N GLY A 131 21.45 3.96 4.38
CA GLY A 131 21.09 3.77 5.79
C GLY A 131 20.25 4.93 6.34
N SER A 132 19.41 4.60 7.32
CA SER A 132 18.39 5.52 7.83
C SER A 132 18.93 6.71 8.61
N ILE A 133 19.97 6.49 9.43
CA ILE A 133 20.63 7.54 10.22
C ILE A 133 21.24 8.62 9.32
N LYS A 134 22.01 8.21 8.31
CA LYS A 134 22.64 9.14 7.38
C LYS A 134 21.55 9.91 6.63
N LEU A 135 20.53 9.23 6.13
CA LEU A 135 19.44 9.88 5.39
C LEU A 135 18.70 10.94 6.22
N SER A 136 18.37 10.64 7.48
CA SER A 136 17.70 11.56 8.39
C SER A 136 18.50 12.86 8.60
N GLN A 137 19.80 12.74 8.86
CA GLN A 137 20.69 13.92 9.03
C GLN A 137 20.73 14.80 7.78
N TYR A 138 20.73 14.20 6.59
CA TYR A 138 20.76 14.94 5.33
C TYR A 138 19.41 15.58 5.01
N MET A 139 18.29 14.93 5.35
CA MET A 139 16.95 15.52 5.23
C MET A 139 16.81 16.79 6.05
N THR A 140 17.08 16.74 7.35
CA THR A 140 17.01 17.92 8.23
C THR A 140 17.92 19.05 7.71
N LYS A 141 19.14 18.74 7.24
CA LYS A 141 20.03 19.76 6.65
C LYS A 141 19.50 20.33 5.33
N ALA A 142 18.90 19.52 4.48
CA ALA A 142 18.41 19.95 3.17
C ALA A 142 17.11 20.76 3.27
N PHE A 143 16.27 20.47 4.27
CA PHE A 143 14.96 21.09 4.44
C PHE A 143 15.00 22.39 5.25
N ASN A 144 16.05 22.61 6.06
CA ASN A 144 16.28 23.87 6.76
C ASN A 144 16.76 25.04 5.87
N ASP A 145 17.02 24.82 4.57
CA ASP A 145 17.29 25.89 3.60
C ASP A 145 15.97 26.55 3.14
N LYS A 146 15.58 27.64 3.83
CA LYS A 146 14.24 28.28 3.87
C LYS A 146 13.68 28.91 2.58
N ASN A 147 14.20 28.58 1.40
CA ASN A 147 13.96 29.40 0.19
C ASN A 147 12.88 28.91 -0.78
N GLU A 148 12.15 27.82 -0.53
CA GLU A 148 11.24 27.28 -1.58
C GLU A 148 9.86 26.84 -1.09
N ILE A 149 8.87 27.20 -1.92
CA ILE A 149 7.49 26.71 -1.88
C ILE A 149 7.44 25.43 -2.72
N ASP A 150 7.23 24.33 -2.02
CA ASP A 150 6.68 23.03 -2.41
C ASP A 150 6.91 22.48 -3.84
N ILE A 151 7.79 21.46 -3.95
CA ILE A 151 7.52 20.20 -4.66
C ILE A 151 8.26 19.11 -3.88
N SER A 152 7.56 18.18 -3.23
CA SER A 152 8.14 17.06 -2.45
C SER A 152 9.29 16.33 -3.18
N ARG A 153 9.16 16.21 -4.50
CA ARG A 153 10.17 15.65 -5.41
C ARG A 153 11.44 16.49 -5.53
N ILE A 154 11.33 17.83 -5.59
CA ILE A 154 12.49 18.73 -5.63
C ILE A 154 13.25 18.65 -4.30
N LEU A 155 12.52 18.64 -3.18
CA LEU A 155 13.11 18.51 -1.84
C LEU A 155 13.88 17.20 -1.71
N ILE A 156 13.30 16.07 -2.12
CA ILE A 156 14.01 14.79 -2.14
C ILE A 156 15.20 14.79 -3.11
N GLN A 157 15.09 15.43 -4.28
CA GLN A 157 16.21 15.55 -5.21
C GLN A 157 17.39 16.31 -4.60
N ARG A 158 17.14 17.33 -3.75
CA ARG A 158 18.20 18.02 -3.00
C ARG A 158 18.89 17.09 -2.01
N VAL A 159 18.14 16.23 -1.31
CA VAL A 159 18.71 15.23 -0.41
C VAL A 159 19.61 14.27 -1.19
N ILE A 160 19.17 13.78 -2.35
CA ILE A 160 19.97 12.94 -3.24
C ILE A 160 21.26 13.64 -3.65
N ASN A 161 21.15 14.87 -4.19
CA ASN A 161 22.30 15.63 -4.67
C ASN A 161 23.34 15.89 -3.56
N ARG A 162 22.91 16.06 -2.30
CA ARG A 162 23.83 16.21 -1.16
C ARG A 162 24.48 14.88 -0.77
N LEU A 163 23.76 13.76 -0.87
CA LEU A 163 24.28 12.43 -0.58
C LEU A 163 25.27 11.91 -1.63
N GLU A 164 25.15 12.35 -2.89
CA GLU A 164 26.06 11.92 -3.97
C GLU A 164 27.35 12.74 -4.07
N LYS A 165 27.40 13.90 -3.40
CA LYS A 165 28.60 14.76 -3.34
C LYS A 165 29.59 14.36 -2.23
N HIS A 166 29.27 13.32 -1.44
CA HIS A 166 30.06 12.84 -0.30
C HIS A 166 30.13 11.31 -0.27
#